data_AF-A0A527VXX0-F1
#
_entry.id   AF-A0A527VXX0-F1
#
_cell.length_a   1.000
_cell.length_b   1.000
_cell.length_c   1.000
_cell.angle_alpha   90.00
_cell.angle_beta   90.00
_cell.angle_gamma   90.00
#
_symmetry.space_group_name_H-M   'P 1'
#
loop_
_entity.id
_entity.type
_entity.pdbx_description
1 polymer ?
#
loop_
_entity_poly.entity_id
_entity_poly.type
_entity_poly.pdbx_seq_one_letter_code
_entity_poly.pdbx_strand_id
1 'polypeptide(L)'
;ELGDKAFCLVDLGHHAPNVNIEMIVSRLIQFGKLGGFHFNDSKYGDDDLDAGSIDPYRLFLVFNELVDAELSGTKGFNPAHMLDQSHNVTDPIESLMLSAVEVQRAYAQALLVDRKALEGFQEENDALMATQTLKSAYRTDVEPILAMARLRTGGAIDPVAAYREAGYRAKVAAERPAVASGGGGIV
;
A
#
# COMPACT_ATOMS: atom_id res chain seq x y z
N GLU A 1 26.30 -12.83 -0.52
CA GLU A 1 24.90 -13.08 -0.09
C GLU A 1 24.90 -13.88 1.20
N LEU A 2 23.87 -13.70 2.06
CA LEU A 2 23.73 -14.48 3.30
C LEU A 2 23.19 -15.91 3.06
N GLY A 3 22.58 -16.17 1.90
CA GLY A 3 22.05 -17.47 1.47
C GLY A 3 20.68 -17.35 0.81
N ASP A 4 20.16 -18.46 0.27
CA ASP A 4 18.93 -18.49 -0.53
C ASP A 4 17.65 -18.16 0.25
N LYS A 5 17.71 -18.21 1.58
CA LYS A 5 16.60 -17.86 2.48
C LYS A 5 16.57 -16.39 2.89
N ALA A 6 17.60 -15.61 2.52
CA ALA A 6 17.73 -14.21 2.89
C ALA A 6 17.24 -13.31 1.75
N PHE A 7 16.24 -12.49 2.07
CA PHE A 7 15.59 -11.53 1.18
C PHE A 7 15.61 -10.12 1.81
N CYS A 8 15.35 -9.11 1.01
CA CYS A 8 15.21 -7.72 1.42
C CYS A 8 13.74 -7.41 1.73
N LEU A 9 13.51 -6.63 2.78
CA LEU A 9 12.21 -6.04 3.08
C LEU A 9 12.28 -4.54 2.72
N VAL A 10 11.26 -4.03 2.04
CA VAL A 10 11.19 -2.63 1.61
C VAL A 10 10.16 -1.91 2.47
N ASP A 11 10.61 -0.96 3.27
CA ASP A 11 9.74 -0.02 3.98
C ASP A 11 9.64 1.29 3.18
N LEU A 12 8.43 1.76 2.90
CA LEU A 12 8.24 2.93 2.04
C LEU A 12 8.85 4.22 2.63
N GLY A 13 8.92 4.35 3.96
CA GLY A 13 9.48 5.50 4.66
C GLY A 13 11.02 5.53 4.71
N HIS A 14 11.71 4.41 4.43
CA HIS A 14 13.14 4.24 4.75
C HIS A 14 14.10 4.63 3.62
N HIS A 15 13.70 5.60 2.80
CA HIS A 15 14.47 6.01 1.63
C HIS A 15 14.90 7.47 1.73
N ALA A 16 16.06 7.78 1.14
CA ALA A 16 16.49 9.17 1.02
C ALA A 16 15.47 10.01 0.22
N PRO A 17 15.44 11.34 0.40
CA PRO A 17 14.52 12.20 -0.34
C PRO A 17 14.60 12.02 -1.86
N ASN A 18 13.43 11.94 -2.51
CA ASN A 18 13.25 11.81 -3.97
C ASN A 18 13.72 10.48 -4.59
N VAL A 19 14.00 9.46 -3.79
CA VAL A 19 14.31 8.11 -4.31
C VAL A 19 13.11 7.55 -5.07
N ASN A 20 13.38 6.95 -6.23
CA ASN A 20 12.40 6.15 -6.96
C ASN A 20 12.32 4.77 -6.32
N ILE A 21 11.30 4.55 -5.47
CA ILE A 21 11.15 3.34 -4.66
C ILE A 21 10.66 2.18 -5.54
N GLU A 22 9.75 2.44 -6.47
CA GLU A 22 9.22 1.45 -7.41
C GLU A 22 10.33 0.84 -8.31
N MET A 23 11.39 1.60 -8.64
CA MET A 23 12.58 1.07 -9.30
C MET A 23 13.40 0.15 -8.39
N ILE A 24 13.49 0.44 -7.08
CA ILE A 24 14.14 -0.48 -6.12
C ILE A 24 13.38 -1.79 -6.06
N VAL A 25 12.04 -1.71 -6.03
CA VAL A 25 11.16 -2.88 -6.07
C VAL A 25 11.43 -3.72 -7.33
N SER A 26 11.41 -3.11 -8.52
CA SER A 26 11.66 -3.84 -9.77
C SER A 26 13.07 -4.48 -9.82
N ARG A 27 14.08 -3.82 -9.26
CA ARG A 27 15.43 -4.40 -9.12
C ARG A 27 15.42 -5.61 -8.17
N LEU A 28 14.81 -5.51 -7.00
CA LEU A 28 14.75 -6.63 -6.06
C LEU A 28 13.96 -7.82 -6.64
N ILE A 29 12.93 -7.56 -7.43
CA ILE A 29 12.18 -8.58 -8.17
C ILE A 29 13.08 -9.27 -9.19
N GLN A 30 13.77 -8.49 -10.04
CA GLN A 30 14.65 -8.99 -11.09
C GLN A 30 15.72 -9.95 -10.54
N PHE A 31 16.26 -9.65 -9.36
CA PHE A 31 17.29 -10.47 -8.71
C PHE A 31 16.72 -11.50 -7.72
N GLY A 32 15.40 -11.65 -7.61
CA GLY A 32 14.76 -12.61 -6.71
C GLY A 32 15.08 -12.37 -5.23
N LYS A 33 15.25 -11.11 -4.83
CA LYS A 33 15.57 -10.70 -3.45
C LYS A 33 14.48 -9.85 -2.81
N LEU A 34 13.33 -9.66 -3.45
CA LEU A 34 12.18 -9.02 -2.80
C LEU A 34 11.47 -10.02 -1.86
N GLY A 35 11.61 -9.80 -0.55
CA GLY A 35 10.99 -10.63 0.49
C GLY A 35 9.64 -10.10 0.94
N GLY A 36 9.44 -8.79 0.98
CA GLY A 36 8.18 -8.19 1.38
C GLY A 36 8.24 -6.68 1.57
N PHE A 37 7.14 -6.15 2.09
CA PHE A 37 6.88 -4.73 2.26
C PHE A 37 6.42 -4.39 3.67
N HIS A 38 6.87 -3.23 4.14
CA HIS A 38 6.21 -2.45 5.17
C HIS A 38 5.56 -1.24 4.50
N PHE A 39 4.23 -1.21 4.50
CA PHE A 39 3.44 -0.14 3.91
C PHE A 39 3.09 0.91 4.95
N ASN A 40 3.41 2.15 4.60
CA ASN A 40 3.07 3.40 5.25
C ASN A 40 3.07 4.51 4.19
N ASP A 41 2.90 5.74 4.63
CA ASP A 41 3.21 6.91 3.80
C ASP A 41 4.02 7.93 4.59
N SER A 42 4.65 8.84 3.86
CA SER A 42 5.51 9.86 4.46
C SER A 42 5.75 11.04 3.54
N LYS A 43 6.14 12.16 4.16
CA LYS A 43 6.51 13.40 3.47
C LYS A 43 7.95 13.83 3.75
N TYR A 44 8.45 13.61 4.96
CA TYR A 44 9.75 14.13 5.39
C TYR A 44 10.78 13.04 5.62
N GLY A 45 10.43 12.01 6.38
CA GLY A 45 11.30 10.86 6.63
C GLY A 45 10.49 9.61 6.90
N ASP A 46 10.84 8.91 7.97
CA ASP A 46 10.12 7.75 8.47
C ASP A 46 8.92 8.21 9.32
N ASP A 47 7.93 8.80 8.65
CA ASP A 47 6.81 9.47 9.33
C ASP A 47 5.71 8.49 9.80
N ASP A 48 5.74 7.24 9.32
CA ASP A 48 4.82 6.16 9.68
C ASP A 48 3.31 6.48 9.50
N LEU A 49 2.96 7.26 8.47
CA LEU A 49 1.57 7.69 8.26
C LEU A 49 0.70 6.61 7.60
N ASP A 50 -0.61 6.86 7.63
CA ASP A 50 -1.63 6.08 6.92
C ASP A 50 -1.24 5.88 5.43
N ALA A 51 -1.27 4.64 4.94
CA ALA A 51 -0.76 4.29 3.62
C ALA A 51 -1.57 5.00 2.53
N GLY A 52 -0.89 5.65 1.58
CA GLY A 52 -1.52 6.40 0.49
C GLY A 52 -2.15 7.73 0.92
N SER A 53 -2.00 8.17 2.17
CA SER A 53 -2.56 9.44 2.65
C SER A 53 -1.83 10.68 2.15
N ILE A 54 -0.57 10.56 1.70
CA ILE A 54 0.27 11.66 1.22
C ILE A 54 0.55 11.54 -0.27
N ASP A 55 1.00 10.37 -0.74
CA ASP A 55 1.32 10.09 -2.13
C ASP A 55 0.67 8.77 -2.61
N PRO A 56 -0.65 8.78 -2.86
CA PRO A 56 -1.36 7.59 -3.34
C PRO A 56 -0.89 7.14 -4.73
N TYR A 57 -0.30 8.03 -5.54
CA TYR A 57 0.20 7.65 -6.85
C TYR A 57 1.49 6.82 -6.74
N ARG A 58 2.39 7.16 -5.81
CA ARG A 58 3.56 6.33 -5.51
C ARG A 58 3.18 4.93 -5.05
N LEU A 59 2.17 4.80 -4.19
CA LEU A 59 1.67 3.48 -3.76
C LEU A 59 1.16 2.67 -4.96
N PHE A 60 0.40 3.30 -5.86
CA PHE A 60 -0.02 2.69 -7.13
C PHE A 60 1.16 2.26 -8.01
N LEU A 61 2.21 3.08 -8.14
CA LEU A 61 3.39 2.74 -8.95
C LEU A 61 4.17 1.56 -8.36
N VAL A 62 4.27 1.45 -7.04
CA VAL A 62 4.84 0.24 -6.38
C VAL A 62 4.02 -0.99 -6.77
N PHE A 63 2.68 -0.91 -6.64
CA PHE A 63 1.80 -2.02 -7.04
C PHE A 63 1.82 -2.31 -8.53
N ASN A 64 2.09 -1.32 -9.39
CA ASN A 64 2.26 -1.55 -10.83
C ASN A 64 3.38 -2.55 -11.11
N GLU A 65 4.51 -2.44 -10.44
CA GLU A 65 5.64 -3.38 -10.58
C GLU A 65 5.30 -4.76 -10.01
N LEU A 66 4.54 -4.82 -8.90
CA LEU A 66 4.12 -6.11 -8.32
C LEU A 66 3.17 -6.87 -9.25
N VAL A 67 2.19 -6.19 -9.83
CA VAL A 67 1.26 -6.81 -10.78
C VAL A 67 1.97 -7.20 -12.07
N ASP A 68 2.94 -6.39 -12.54
CA ASP A 68 3.74 -6.75 -13.70
C ASP A 68 4.56 -8.04 -13.48
N ALA A 69 5.19 -8.15 -12.31
CA ALA A 69 5.94 -9.34 -11.91
C ALA A 69 5.06 -10.60 -11.77
N GLU A 70 3.84 -10.44 -11.25
CA GLU A 70 2.84 -11.51 -11.16
C GLU A 70 2.41 -11.99 -12.55
N LEU A 71 2.04 -11.06 -13.44
CA LEU A 71 1.54 -11.38 -14.78
C LEU A 71 2.63 -11.95 -15.71
N SER A 72 3.88 -11.52 -15.55
CA SER A 72 5.04 -12.08 -16.26
C SER A 72 5.47 -13.45 -15.75
N GLY A 73 4.85 -13.95 -14.67
CA GLY A 73 5.13 -15.28 -14.11
C GLY A 73 6.50 -15.37 -13.45
N THR A 74 6.95 -14.29 -12.78
CA THR A 74 8.26 -14.23 -12.12
C THR A 74 8.40 -15.39 -11.12
N LYS A 75 9.43 -16.22 -11.29
CA LYS A 75 9.60 -17.46 -10.53
C LYS A 75 9.77 -17.18 -9.03
N GLY A 76 8.93 -17.80 -8.21
CA GLY A 76 9.02 -17.68 -6.75
C GLY A 76 8.61 -16.31 -6.21
N PHE A 77 7.94 -15.49 -7.02
CA PHE A 77 7.45 -14.19 -6.62
C PHE A 77 6.25 -14.35 -5.67
N ASN A 78 6.49 -14.12 -4.38
CA ASN A 78 5.47 -14.14 -3.33
C ASN A 78 5.92 -13.23 -2.16
N PRO A 79 6.03 -11.91 -2.38
CA PRO A 79 6.45 -10.99 -1.34
C PRO A 79 5.40 -10.94 -0.22
N ALA A 80 5.87 -10.81 1.02
CA ALA A 80 4.99 -10.57 2.16
C ALA A 80 4.49 -9.11 2.17
N HIS A 81 3.26 -8.89 2.62
CA HIS A 81 2.64 -7.57 2.68
C HIS A 81 2.24 -7.26 4.12
N MET A 82 2.80 -6.20 4.70
CA MET A 82 2.54 -5.77 6.07
C MET A 82 2.30 -4.27 6.14
N LEU A 83 1.51 -3.81 7.12
CA LEU A 83 1.43 -2.40 7.49
C LEU A 83 2.42 -2.15 8.63
N ASP A 84 3.20 -1.07 8.55
CA ASP A 84 4.08 -0.61 9.63
C ASP A 84 3.87 0.89 9.84
N GLN A 85 3.08 1.28 10.84
CA GLN A 85 2.47 2.60 10.94
C GLN A 85 2.27 3.05 12.40
N SER A 86 2.29 4.36 12.62
CA SER A 86 2.15 5.02 13.92
C SER A 86 0.99 6.01 13.92
N HIS A 87 -0.06 5.69 14.69
CA HIS A 87 -1.33 6.42 14.67
C HIS A 87 -1.41 7.47 15.79
N ASN A 88 -0.65 8.54 15.64
CA ASN A 88 -0.42 9.51 16.72
C ASN A 88 -1.63 10.42 17.02
N VAL A 89 -2.51 10.64 16.05
CA VAL A 89 -3.59 11.65 16.12
C VAL A 89 -4.96 11.13 15.65
N THR A 90 -5.10 9.82 15.50
CA THR A 90 -6.32 9.14 15.03
C THR A 90 -6.70 7.98 15.94
N ASP A 91 -7.90 7.42 15.77
CA ASP A 91 -8.21 6.10 16.31
C ASP A 91 -7.39 5.06 15.51
N PRO A 92 -6.48 4.29 16.14
CA PRO A 92 -5.63 3.35 15.40
C PRO A 92 -6.43 2.29 14.61
N ILE A 93 -7.64 1.94 15.05
CA ILE A 93 -8.47 0.97 14.34
C ILE A 93 -9.00 1.56 13.04
N GLU A 94 -9.41 2.83 13.05
CA GLU A 94 -9.91 3.51 11.86
C GLU A 94 -8.80 3.71 10.83
N SER A 95 -7.62 4.17 11.26
CA SER A 95 -6.47 4.36 10.37
C SER A 95 -5.96 3.05 9.76
N LEU A 96 -5.93 1.95 10.53
CA LEU A 96 -5.58 0.64 9.98
C LEU A 96 -6.62 0.15 8.96
N MET A 97 -7.92 0.38 9.20
CA MET A 97 -8.97 0.06 8.22
C MET A 97 -8.77 0.83 6.92
N LEU A 98 -8.55 2.15 7.01
CA LEU A 98 -8.35 3.00 5.83
C LEU A 98 -7.05 2.66 5.10
N SER A 99 -5.94 2.47 5.80
CA SER A 99 -4.65 2.09 5.20
C SER A 99 -4.73 0.75 4.46
N ALA A 100 -5.40 -0.25 5.05
CA ALA A 100 -5.64 -1.52 4.36
C ALA A 100 -6.50 -1.36 3.11
N VAL A 101 -7.52 -0.49 3.15
CA VAL A 101 -8.35 -0.16 1.98
C VAL A 101 -7.52 0.53 0.90
N GLU A 102 -6.61 1.45 1.23
CA GLU A 102 -5.75 2.12 0.26
C GLU A 102 -4.70 1.19 -0.38
N VAL A 103 -4.13 0.26 0.39
CA VAL A 103 -3.28 -0.81 -0.16
C VAL A 103 -4.06 -1.66 -1.18
N GLN A 104 -5.31 -2.04 -0.84
CA GLN A 104 -6.18 -2.76 -1.77
C GLN A 104 -6.59 -1.91 -2.97
N ARG A 105 -6.78 -0.60 -2.80
CA ARG A 105 -7.11 0.35 -3.88
C ARG A 105 -6.00 0.41 -4.91
N ALA A 106 -4.76 0.61 -4.46
CA ALA A 106 -3.59 0.66 -5.32
C ALA A 106 -3.40 -0.67 -6.09
N TYR A 107 -3.57 -1.80 -5.41
CA TYR A 107 -3.56 -3.12 -6.05
C TYR A 107 -4.66 -3.26 -7.11
N ALA A 108 -5.92 -2.95 -6.77
CA ALA A 108 -7.04 -3.04 -7.70
C ALA A 108 -6.85 -2.14 -8.93
N GLN A 109 -6.33 -0.92 -8.75
CA GLN A 109 -5.97 -0.04 -9.86
C GLN A 109 -4.85 -0.62 -10.72
N ALA A 110 -3.80 -1.20 -10.12
CA ALA A 110 -2.70 -1.83 -10.86
C ALA A 110 -3.15 -3.04 -11.70
N LEU A 111 -4.18 -3.77 -11.24
CA LEU A 111 -4.82 -4.85 -12.01
C LEU A 111 -5.58 -4.35 -13.25
N LEU A 112 -5.98 -3.07 -13.30
CA LEU A 112 -6.72 -2.48 -14.41
C LEU A 112 -5.82 -1.91 -15.52
N VAL A 113 -4.49 -1.96 -15.35
CA VAL A 113 -3.54 -1.50 -16.37
C VAL A 113 -3.62 -2.40 -17.61
N ASP A 114 -3.87 -1.81 -18.78
CA ASP A 114 -3.77 -2.51 -20.06
C ASP A 114 -2.29 -2.77 -20.39
N ARG A 115 -1.82 -3.97 -20.00
CA ARG A 115 -0.42 -4.37 -20.16
C ARG A 115 0.01 -4.42 -21.62
N LYS A 116 -0.88 -4.85 -22.51
CA LYS A 116 -0.56 -4.96 -23.94
C LYS A 116 -0.40 -3.57 -24.57
N ALA A 117 -1.30 -2.64 -24.23
CA ALA A 117 -1.16 -1.26 -24.69
C ALA A 117 0.09 -0.60 -24.11
N LEU A 118 0.37 -0.80 -22.82
CA LEU A 118 1.55 -0.25 -22.16
C LEU A 118 2.85 -0.73 -22.82
N GLU A 119 3.00 -2.04 -23.05
CA GLU A 119 4.16 -2.63 -23.74
C GLU A 119 4.32 -2.05 -25.16
N GLY A 120 3.23 -1.95 -25.92
CA GLY A 120 3.25 -1.33 -27.25
C GLY A 120 3.79 0.11 -27.23
N PHE A 121 3.28 0.96 -26.33
CA PHE A 121 3.75 2.34 -26.20
C PHE A 121 5.19 2.44 -25.69
N GLN A 122 5.66 1.50 -24.88
CA GLN A 122 7.05 1.43 -24.44
C GLN A 122 8.00 1.13 -25.61
N GLU A 123 7.69 0.11 -26.42
CA GLU A 123 8.49 -0.28 -27.58
C GLU A 123 8.53 0.79 -28.68
N GLU A 124 7.43 1.53 -28.86
CA GLU A 124 7.32 2.63 -29.82
C GLU A 124 7.89 3.97 -29.31
N ASN A 125 8.40 4.02 -28.07
CA ASN A 125 8.87 5.23 -27.40
C ASN A 125 7.80 6.33 -27.24
N ASP A 126 6.52 5.98 -27.19
CA ASP A 126 5.43 6.91 -26.91
C ASP A 126 5.25 7.08 -25.39
N ALA A 127 6.14 7.88 -24.79
CA ALA A 127 6.13 8.15 -23.36
C ALA A 127 4.81 8.78 -22.87
N LEU A 128 4.12 9.54 -23.72
CA LEU A 128 2.87 10.20 -23.36
C LEU A 128 1.74 9.18 -23.24
N MET A 129 1.64 8.26 -24.20
CA MET A 129 0.61 7.23 -24.18
C MET A 129 0.91 6.14 -23.15
N ALA A 130 2.18 5.82 -22.90
CA ALA A 130 2.57 4.93 -21.80
C ALA A 130 2.12 5.48 -20.44
N THR A 131 2.41 6.75 -20.12
CA THR A 131 1.96 7.35 -18.85
C THR A 131 0.44 7.48 -18.79
N GLN A 132 -0.22 7.80 -19.91
CA GLN A 132 -1.67 7.90 -19.97
C GLN A 132 -2.36 6.54 -19.75
N THR A 133 -1.72 5.44 -20.16
CA THR A 133 -2.21 4.07 -19.92
C THR A 133 -2.24 3.76 -18.42
N LEU A 134 -1.14 4.04 -17.71
CA LEU A 134 -1.08 3.91 -16.24
C LEU A 134 -2.09 4.82 -15.56
N LYS A 135 -2.18 6.09 -15.98
CA LYS A 135 -3.11 7.07 -15.41
C LYS A 135 -4.58 6.72 -15.63
N SER A 136 -4.91 6.00 -16.70
CA SER A 136 -6.29 5.55 -16.96
C SER A 136 -6.73 4.52 -15.93
N ALA A 137 -5.85 3.57 -15.59
CA ALA A 137 -6.08 2.62 -14.51
C ALA A 137 -6.13 3.33 -13.14
N TYR A 138 -5.12 4.15 -12.82
CA TYR A 138 -5.04 4.87 -11.54
C TYR A 138 -6.23 5.81 -11.28
N ARG A 139 -6.75 6.51 -12.29
CA ARG A 139 -7.90 7.41 -12.12
C ARG A 139 -9.24 6.68 -12.01
N THR A 140 -9.27 5.38 -12.26
CA THR A 140 -10.51 4.62 -12.09
C THR A 140 -10.86 4.57 -10.62
N ASP A 141 -12.06 5.03 -10.28
CA ASP A 141 -12.61 4.86 -8.93
C ASP A 141 -12.98 3.40 -8.73
N VAL A 142 -12.15 2.70 -7.96
CA VAL A 142 -12.32 1.28 -7.63
C VAL A 142 -13.05 1.07 -6.30
N GLU A 143 -13.50 2.12 -5.61
CA GLU A 143 -14.22 1.96 -4.33
C GLU A 143 -15.41 1.00 -4.41
N PRO A 144 -16.26 1.02 -5.46
CA PRO A 144 -17.34 0.05 -5.60
C PRO A 144 -16.86 -1.41 -5.65
N ILE A 145 -15.67 -1.66 -6.22
CA ILE A 145 -15.07 -3.01 -6.26
C ILE A 145 -14.67 -3.44 -4.85
N LEU A 146 -13.98 -2.56 -4.12
CA LEU A 146 -13.52 -2.84 -2.76
C LEU A 146 -14.69 -3.05 -1.79
N ALA A 147 -15.72 -2.21 -1.87
CA ALA A 147 -16.96 -2.33 -1.12
C ALA A 147 -17.64 -3.69 -1.36
N MET A 148 -17.79 -4.08 -2.63
CA MET A 148 -18.39 -5.37 -2.97
C MET A 148 -17.53 -6.56 -2.56
N ALA A 149 -16.20 -6.44 -2.63
CA ALA A 149 -15.28 -7.47 -2.15
C ALA A 149 -15.46 -7.71 -0.65
N ARG A 150 -15.51 -6.64 0.16
CA ARG A 150 -15.81 -6.70 1.60
C ARG A 150 -17.19 -7.33 1.86
N LEU A 151 -18.23 -6.84 1.19
CA LEU A 151 -19.60 -7.36 1.38
C LEU A 151 -19.68 -8.87 1.12
N ARG A 152 -19.07 -9.34 0.03
CA ARG A 152 -19.10 -10.76 -0.37
C ARG A 152 -18.36 -11.68 0.60
N THR A 153 -17.41 -11.16 1.37
CA THR A 153 -16.67 -11.93 2.39
C THR A 153 -17.20 -11.71 3.81
N GLY A 154 -18.35 -11.05 3.96
CA GLY A 154 -18.99 -10.79 5.25
C GLY A 154 -18.47 -9.54 5.99
N GLY A 155 -17.67 -8.70 5.33
CA GLY A 155 -17.24 -7.40 5.81
C GLY A 155 -18.24 -6.27 5.52
N ALA A 156 -17.95 -5.09 6.05
CA ALA A 156 -18.77 -3.89 5.85
C ALA A 156 -18.44 -3.18 4.52
N ILE A 157 -19.47 -2.63 3.88
CA ILE A 157 -19.33 -1.76 2.69
C ILE A 157 -18.50 -0.54 3.05
N ASP A 158 -18.86 0.15 4.13
CA ASP A 158 -18.09 1.25 4.73
C ASP A 158 -17.57 0.78 6.10
N PRO A 159 -16.27 0.42 6.21
CA PRO A 159 -15.73 -0.15 7.43
C PRO A 159 -15.69 0.86 8.58
N VAL A 160 -15.40 2.14 8.32
CA VAL A 160 -15.32 3.17 9.36
C VAL A 160 -16.71 3.54 9.86
N ALA A 161 -17.68 3.72 8.97
CA ALA A 161 -19.06 3.98 9.38
C ALA A 161 -19.61 2.83 10.24
N ALA A 162 -19.41 1.57 9.82
CA ALA A 162 -19.84 0.40 10.58
C ALA A 162 -19.13 0.31 11.95
N TYR A 163 -17.83 0.59 12.00
CA TYR A 163 -17.06 0.63 13.25
C TYR A 163 -17.60 1.69 14.24
N ARG A 164 -17.88 2.90 13.74
CA ARG A 164 -18.42 4.00 14.54
C ARG A 164 -19.84 3.71 15.02
N GLU A 165 -20.71 3.19 14.15
CA GLU A 165 -22.08 2.79 14.50
C GLU A 165 -22.10 1.69 15.56
N ALA A 166 -21.15 0.75 15.49
CA ALA A 166 -21.01 -0.31 16.50
C ALA A 166 -20.58 0.21 17.88
N GLY A 167 -20.13 1.48 18.00
CA GLY A 167 -19.71 2.08 19.26
C GLY A 167 -18.54 1.36 19.93
N TYR A 168 -17.73 0.63 19.16
CA TYR A 168 -16.71 -0.27 19.71
C TYR A 168 -15.70 0.48 20.58
N ARG A 169 -15.23 1.65 20.14
CA ARG A 169 -14.31 2.50 20.92
C ARG A 169 -14.87 2.82 22.31
N ALA A 170 -16.14 3.23 22.39
CA ALA A 170 -16.80 3.55 23.66
C ALA A 170 -16.92 2.31 24.56
N LYS A 171 -17.30 1.16 23.98
CA LYS A 171 -17.35 -0.12 24.71
C LYS A 171 -16.00 -0.47 25.33
N VAL A 172 -14.93 -0.51 24.53
CA VAL A 172 -13.61 -0.93 25.05
C VAL A 172 -12.98 0.11 25.96
N ALA A 173 -13.35 1.38 25.83
CA ALA A 173 -12.93 2.43 26.77
C ALA A 173 -13.57 2.25 28.16
N ALA A 174 -14.79 1.70 28.24
CA ALA A 174 -15.42 1.37 29.52
C ALA A 174 -14.82 0.11 30.18
N GLU A 175 -14.29 -0.82 29.38
CA GLU A 175 -13.69 -2.08 29.85
C GLU A 175 -12.22 -1.94 30.23
N ARG A 176 -11.50 -0.96 29.67
CA ARG A 176 -10.05 -0.82 29.81
C ARG A 176 -9.70 0.38 30.70
N PRO A 177 -8.67 0.28 31.56
CA PRO A 177 -8.21 1.41 32.36
C PRO A 177 -7.83 2.61 31.47
N ALA A 178 -8.17 3.82 31.94
CA ALA A 178 -7.75 5.04 31.27
C ALA A 178 -6.21 5.16 31.30
N VAL A 179 -5.64 5.61 30.20
CA VAL A 179 -4.20 5.89 30.08
C VAL A 179 -3.99 7.39 30.22
N ALA A 180 -3.05 7.80 31.07
CA ALA A 180 -2.62 9.20 31.14
C ALA A 180 -1.65 9.50 29.99
N SER A 181 -1.78 10.68 29.37
CA SER A 181 -0.80 11.16 28.41
C SER A 181 0.58 11.33 29.07
N GLY A 182 1.65 10.92 28.39
CA GLY A 182 3.03 11.08 28.84
C GLY A 182 3.92 11.75 27.80
N GLY A 183 5.19 11.99 28.15
CA GLY A 183 6.23 12.44 27.22
C GLY A 183 6.87 11.27 26.46
N GLY A 184 7.58 11.60 25.37
CA GLY A 184 8.48 10.66 24.70
C GLY A 184 9.85 10.58 25.39
N GLY A 185 10.78 9.79 24.85
CA GLY A 185 12.10 9.54 25.47
C GLY A 185 13.16 10.63 25.30
N ILE A 186 12.77 11.87 24.98
CA ILE A 186 13.73 12.96 24.71
C ILE A 186 14.30 13.58 25.99
N VAL A 187 13.49 13.73 27.05
CA VAL A 187 13.87 14.15 28.42
C VAL A 187 12.88 13.63 29.45
#